data_AF-A0A9J9KZV6-F1
#
_entry.id   AF-A0A9J9KZV6-F1
#
_cell.length_a   1.000
_cell.length_b   1.000
_cell.length_c   1.000
_cell.angle_alpha   90.00
_cell.angle_beta   90.00
_cell.angle_gamma   90.00
#
_symmetry.space_group_name_H-M   'P 1'
#
loop_
_entity.id
_entity.type
_entity.pdbx_description
1 polymer ?
#
loop_
_entity_poly.entity_id
_entity_poly.type
_entity_poly.pdbx_seq_one_letter_code
_entity_poly.pdbx_strand_id
1 'polypeptide(L)' 'MRQNGYQPDAATAIAQYFDKAALPTQQETLGQVVVEILRDGRSLNRKTLCAKLLCRLEDASDVEEEKHYQTLIGLLFDR' A
#
# COMPACT_ATOMS: atom_id res chain seq x y z
N MET A 1 37.20 27.29 -16.75
CA MET A 1 36.60 26.14 -16.06
C MET A 1 35.35 26.62 -15.32
N ARG A 2 34.16 26.56 -15.94
CA ARG A 2 32.90 26.93 -15.28
C ARG A 2 32.25 25.66 -14.75
N GLN A 3 32.23 25.51 -13.43
CA GLN A 3 31.51 24.43 -12.76
C GLN A 3 30.03 24.77 -12.80
N ASN A 4 29.29 24.11 -13.70
CA ASN A 4 27.84 24.19 -13.75
C ASN A 4 27.32 23.34 -12.59
N GLY A 5 27.02 23.98 -11.46
CA GLY A 5 26.42 23.31 -10.31
C GLY A 5 25.07 22.74 -10.72
N TYR A 6 25.00 21.42 -10.87
CA TYR A 6 23.77 20.68 -11.08
C TYR A 6 22.95 20.79 -9.78
N GLN A 7 22.12 21.83 -9.67
CA GLN A 7 21.06 21.85 -8.67
C GLN A 7 20.03 20.80 -9.10
N PRO A 8 19.70 19.82 -8.25
CA PRO A 8 18.58 18.94 -8.52
C PRO A 8 17.33 19.82 -8.68
N ASP A 9 16.68 19.69 -9.83
CA ASP A 9 15.44 20.39 -10.14
C ASP A 9 14.44 20.11 -9.02
N ALA A 10 13.94 21.16 -8.38
CA ALA A 10 13.04 21.05 -7.22
C ALA A 10 11.82 20.17 -7.55
N ALA A 11 11.38 20.15 -8.81
CA ALA A 11 10.33 19.26 -9.28
C ALA A 11 10.71 17.77 -9.15
N THR A 12 11.96 17.41 -9.42
CA THR A 12 12.47 16.03 -9.25
C THR A 12 12.50 15.63 -7.78
N ALA A 13 12.90 16.55 -6.88
CA ALA A 13 12.92 16.28 -5.45
C ALA A 13 11.50 16.13 -4.87
N ILE A 14 10.54 16.93 -5.35
CA ILE A 14 9.12 16.82 -4.97
C ILE A 14 8.53 15.50 -5.47
N ALA A 15 8.78 15.11 -6.72
CA ALA A 15 8.34 13.83 -7.26
C ALA A 15 8.87 12.65 -6.43
N GLN A 16 10.18 12.64 -6.15
CA GLN A 16 10.79 11.61 -5.30
C GLN A 16 10.23 11.58 -3.87
N TYR A 17 9.80 12.72 -3.33
CA TYR A 17 9.18 12.79 -2.02
C TYR A 17 7.78 12.15 -2.04
N PHE A 18 6.97 12.43 -3.05
CA PHE A 18 5.65 11.81 -3.21
C PHE A 18 5.74 10.32 -3.56
N ASP A 19 6.73 9.91 -4.36
CA ASP A 19 6.99 8.50 -4.65
C ASP A 19 7.36 7.71 -3.38
N LYS A 20 8.07 8.35 -2.44
CA LYS A 20 8.36 7.75 -1.11
C LYS A 20 7.16 7.75 -0.16
N ALA A 21 6.17 8.61 -0.39
CA ALA A 21 4.99 8.76 0.45
C ALA A 21 3.77 7.97 -0.07
N ALA A 22 3.95 7.09 -1.05
CA ALA A 22 2.87 6.57 -1.88
C ALA A 22 2.14 5.32 -1.35
N LEU A 23 2.33 4.92 -0.08
CA LEU A 23 1.53 3.82 0.47
C LEU A 23 0.10 4.31 0.79
N PRO A 24 -0.94 3.62 0.29
CA PRO A 24 -2.32 3.96 0.63
C PRO A 24 -2.55 3.84 2.13
N THR A 25 -3.45 4.65 2.68
CA THR A 25 -3.84 4.53 4.09
C THR A 25 -4.49 3.17 4.35
N GLN A 26 -4.55 2.77 5.63
CA GLN A 26 -5.21 1.53 6.03
C GLN A 26 -6.67 1.46 5.57
N GLN A 27 -7.41 2.57 5.71
CA GLN A 27 -8.81 2.65 5.30
C GLN A 27 -8.97 2.57 3.77
N GLU A 28 -8.11 3.26 3.00
CA GLU A 28 -8.12 3.17 1.54
C GLU A 28 -7.81 1.75 1.06
N THR A 29 -6.81 1.11 1.66
CA THR A 29 -6.42 -0.27 1.33
C THR A 29 -7.56 -1.25 1.61
N LEU A 30 -8.17 -1.16 2.80
CA LEU A 30 -9.33 -2.00 3.15
C LEU A 30 -10.51 -1.73 2.21
N GLY A 31 -10.76 -0.46 1.85
CA GLY A 31 -11.79 -0.06 0.91
C GLY A 31 -11.57 -0.67 -0.49
N GLN A 32 -10.34 -0.63 -1.00
CA GLN A 32 -9.97 -1.26 -2.27
C GLN A 32 -10.21 -2.77 -2.24
N VAL A 33 -9.76 -3.46 -1.19
CA VAL A 33 -9.96 -4.91 -1.05
C VAL A 33 -11.45 -5.27 -0.96
N VAL A 34 -12.25 -4.47 -0.24
CA VAL A 34 -13.71 -4.65 -0.18
C VAL A 34 -14.33 -4.52 -1.58
N VAL A 35 -13.96 -3.48 -2.33
CA VAL A 35 -14.45 -3.27 -3.70
C VAL A 35 -14.07 -4.44 -4.61
N GLU A 36 -12.85 -4.95 -4.51
CA GLU A 36 -12.40 -6.14 -5.25
C GLU A 36 -13.22 -7.39 -4.91
N ILE A 37 -13.45 -7.67 -3.62
CA ILE A 37 -14.25 -8.81 -3.18
C ILE A 37 -15.67 -8.75 -3.75
N LEU A 38 -16.28 -7.56 -3.70
CA LEU A 38 -17.63 -7.35 -4.21
C LEU A 38 -17.69 -7.45 -5.74
N ARG A 39 -16.68 -6.94 -6.46
CA ARG A 39 -16.55 -7.09 -7.91
C ARG A 39 -16.34 -8.54 -8.34
N ASP A 40 -15.65 -9.33 -7.54
CA ASP A 40 -15.47 -10.77 -7.73
C ASP A 40 -16.77 -11.57 -7.46
N GLY A 41 -17.86 -10.90 -7.02
CA GLY A 41 -19.12 -11.55 -6.65
C GLY A 41 -19.02 -12.42 -5.38
N ARG A 42 -17.98 -12.21 -4.57
CA ARG A 42 -17.75 -12.99 -3.34
C ARG A 42 -18.40 -12.31 -2.14
N SER A 43 -18.82 -13.12 -1.16
CA SER A 43 -19.36 -12.59 0.10
C SER A 43 -18.29 -11.83 0.88
N LEU A 44 -18.59 -10.60 1.31
CA LEU A 44 -17.71 -9.83 2.17
C LEU A 44 -17.75 -10.37 3.61
N ASN A 45 -16.69 -11.04 4.04
CA ASN A 45 -16.53 -11.52 5.41
C ASN A 45 -15.04 -11.51 5.82
N ARG A 46 -14.77 -11.77 7.10
CA ARG A 46 -13.40 -11.79 7.66
C ARG A 46 -12.48 -12.76 6.90
N LYS A 47 -12.98 -13.92 6.47
CA LYS A 47 -12.19 -14.94 5.75
C LYS A 47 -11.78 -14.46 4.36
N THR A 48 -12.71 -13.89 3.58
CA THR A 48 -12.41 -13.38 2.23
C THR A 48 -11.52 -12.14 2.27
N LEU A 49 -11.71 -11.28 3.26
CA LEU A 49 -10.87 -10.10 3.48
C LEU A 49 -9.44 -10.49 3.86
N CYS A 50 -9.29 -11.41 4.83
CA CYS A 50 -8.00 -11.93 5.25
C CYS A 50 -7.26 -12.64 4.10
N ALA A 51 -7.96 -13.47 3.33
CA ALA A 51 -7.36 -14.16 2.18
C ALA A 51 -6.80 -13.18 1.13
N LYS A 52 -7.53 -12.10 0.79
CA LYS A 52 -7.05 -11.09 -0.15
C LYS A 52 -5.84 -10.31 0.39
N LEU A 53 -5.85 -9.96 1.66
CA LEU A 53 -4.71 -9.27 2.30
C LEU A 53 -3.48 -10.16 2.37
N LEU A 54 -3.64 -11.47 2.62
CA LEU A 54 -2.55 -12.44 2.59
C LEU A 54 -1.95 -12.57 1.19
N CYS A 55 -2.76 -12.66 0.13
CA CYS A 55 -2.24 -12.68 -1.24
C CYS A 55 -1.42 -11.43 -1.55
N ARG A 56 -1.88 -10.24 -1.15
CA ARG A 56 -1.11 -8.99 -1.35
C ARG A 56 0.18 -8.95 -0.52
N LEU A 57 0.17 -9.53 0.68
CA LEU A 57 1.37 -9.67 1.50
C LEU A 57 2.40 -10.60 0.84
N GLU A 58 1.97 -11.68 0.19
CA GLU A 58 2.85 -12.59 -0.56
C GLU A 58 3.49 -11.91 -1.78
N ASP A 59 2.81 -10.94 -2.39
CA ASP A 59 3.28 -10.18 -3.56
C ASP A 59 4.05 -8.88 -3.20
N ALA A 60 4.09 -8.51 -1.91
CA ALA A 60 4.71 -7.27 -1.45
C ALA A 60 6.21 -7.25 -1.74
N SER A 61 6.71 -6.11 -2.21
CA SER A 61 8.11 -5.97 -2.65
C SER A 61 9.02 -5.27 -1.63
N ASP A 62 8.45 -4.66 -0.60
CA ASP A 62 9.18 -3.95 0.44
C ASP A 62 8.62 -4.16 1.85
N VAL A 63 9.46 -3.88 2.84
CA VAL A 63 9.18 -4.13 4.26
C VAL A 63 8.06 -3.24 4.81
N GLU A 64 7.89 -2.02 4.30
CA GLU A 64 6.84 -1.13 4.76
C GLU A 64 5.48 -1.60 4.24
N GLU A 65 5.43 -2.08 3.00
CA GLU A 65 4.24 -2.70 2.42
C GLU A 65 3.85 -4.00 3.15
N GLU A 66 4.83 -4.87 3.45
CA GLU A 66 4.60 -6.07 4.26
C GLU A 66 4.02 -5.72 5.64
N LYS A 67 4.65 -4.77 6.33
CA LYS A 67 4.20 -4.30 7.66
C LYS A 67 2.81 -3.70 7.60
N HIS A 68 2.48 -2.97 6.54
CA HIS A 68 1.16 -2.40 6.31
C HIS A 68 0.10 -3.50 6.23
N TYR A 69 0.30 -4.52 5.39
CA TYR A 69 -0.65 -5.64 5.28
C TYR A 69 -0.72 -6.47 6.56
N GLN A 70 0.40 -6.74 7.23
CA GLN A 70 0.42 -7.44 8.53
C GLN A 70 -0.39 -6.69 9.59
N THR A 71 -0.29 -5.35 9.63
CA THR A 71 -1.07 -4.53 10.55
C THR A 71 -2.57 -4.65 10.25
N LEU A 72 -2.97 -4.57 8.98
CA LEU A 72 -4.37 -4.74 8.57
C LEU A 72 -4.91 -6.12 8.92
N ILE A 73 -4.11 -7.16 8.72
CA ILE A 73 -4.46 -8.54 9.11
C ILE A 73 -4.63 -8.64 10.63
N GLY A 74 -3.72 -8.03 11.41
CA GLY A 74 -3.81 -7.99 12.87
C GLY A 74 -5.13 -7.38 13.37
N LEU A 75 -5.56 -6.26 12.78
CA LEU A 75 -6.86 -5.63 13.09
C LEU A 75 -8.05 -6.57 12.87
N LEU A 76 -7.95 -7.51 11.92
CA LEU A 76 -8.99 -8.51 11.72
C LEU A 76 -9.03 -9.55 12.83
N PHE A 77 -7.97 -9.78 13.59
CA PHE A 77 -7.91 -10.78 14.64
C PHE A 77 -8.07 -10.24 16.06
N ASP A 78 -8.03 -8.91 16.26
CA ASP A 78 -8.22 -8.23 17.55
C ASP A 78 -9.66 -8.31 18.14
N ARG A 79 -10.51 -9.21 17.65
CA ARG A 79 -11.90 -9.36 18.09
C ARG A 79 -12.40 -10.79 18.04
#